data_AF-A0A8H2ZMW3-F1
#
_entry.id   AF-A0A8H2ZMW3-F1
#
_cell.length_a   1.000
_cell.length_b   1.000
_cell.length_c   1.000
_cell.angle_alpha   90.00
_cell.angle_beta   90.00
_cell.angle_gamma   90.00
#
_symmetry.space_group_name_H-M   'P 1'
#
loop_
_entity.id
_entity.type
_entity.pdbx_description
1 polymer ?
#
loop_
_entity_poly.entity_id
_entity_poly.type
_entity_poly.pdbx_seq_one_letter_code
_entity_poly.pdbx_strand_id
1 'polypeptide(L)'
;MHVKKSDPELQTPALEQIREMSWASGRHDWTVKLPDFLQEAGFQDVKMQHFGDEDRLTRAFNEQHLLIMDEFTSSLVKMGKVDAANKFYELIQQAYQESTAGAALCIPRIVCVARKLLD
;
A
#
# COMPACT_ATOMS: atom_id res chain seq x y z
N MET A 1 0.39 -4.23 5.21
CA MET A 1 -0.77 -3.69 4.45
C MET A 1 -2.04 -4.31 5.02
N HIS A 2 -3.03 -3.51 5.37
CA HIS A 2 -4.30 -3.99 5.95
C HIS A 2 -5.46 -3.08 5.52
N VAL A 3 -6.70 -3.60 5.56
CA VAL A 3 -7.90 -2.77 5.40
C VAL A 3 -8.29 -2.24 6.77
N LYS A 4 -8.45 -0.92 6.87
CA LYS A 4 -8.97 -0.24 8.06
C LYS A 4 -10.43 0.13 7.81
N LYS A 5 -11.26 0.02 8.84
CA LYS A 5 -12.69 0.28 8.78
C LYS A 5 -13.10 1.19 9.93
N SER A 6 -13.95 2.18 9.65
CA SER A 6 -14.60 2.99 10.69
C SER A 6 -15.60 2.18 11.51
N ASP A 7 -16.25 1.19 10.88
CA ASP A 7 -17.14 0.21 11.49
C ASP A 7 -16.65 -1.22 11.14
N PRO A 8 -16.34 -2.06 12.13
CA PRO A 8 -15.88 -3.44 11.91
C PRO A 8 -16.81 -4.31 11.05
N GLU A 9 -18.11 -4.05 11.06
CA GLU A 9 -19.11 -4.84 10.33
C GLU A 9 -19.17 -4.51 8.83
N LEU A 10 -18.52 -3.43 8.39
CA LEU A 10 -18.45 -3.04 6.99
C LEU A 10 -17.85 -4.16 6.14
N GLN A 11 -18.57 -4.51 5.08
CA GLN A 11 -18.08 -5.44 4.07
C GLN A 11 -17.12 -4.71 3.14
N THR A 12 -15.91 -5.25 3.01
CA THR A 12 -14.83 -4.63 2.21
C THR A 12 -14.19 -5.61 1.22
N PRO A 13 -14.96 -6.40 0.46
CA PRO A 13 -14.41 -7.44 -0.42
C PRO A 13 -13.46 -6.87 -1.49
N ALA A 14 -13.75 -5.70 -2.07
CA ALA A 14 -12.91 -5.11 -3.10
C ALA A 14 -11.57 -4.63 -2.53
N LEU A 15 -11.57 -3.93 -1.39
CA LEU A 15 -10.34 -3.50 -0.74
C LEU A 15 -9.50 -4.68 -0.24
N GLU A 16 -10.12 -5.77 0.24
CA GLU A 16 -9.40 -6.99 0.60
C GLU A 16 -8.79 -7.68 -0.63
N GLN A 17 -9.52 -7.75 -1.74
CA GLN A 17 -8.99 -8.28 -2.99
C GLN A 17 -7.81 -7.45 -3.51
N ILE A 18 -7.91 -6.12 -3.47
CA ILE A 18 -6.78 -5.23 -3.82
C ILE A 18 -5.58 -5.47 -2.89
N ARG A 19 -5.82 -5.64 -1.59
CA ARG A 19 -4.77 -5.96 -0.62
C ARG A 19 -4.04 -7.25 -0.98
N GLU A 20 -4.77 -8.30 -1.31
CA GLU A 20 -4.20 -9.59 -1.72
C GLU A 20 -3.39 -9.47 -3.01
N MET A 21 -3.95 -8.80 -4.03
CA MET A 21 -3.26 -8.57 -5.30
C MET A 21 -1.99 -7.72 -5.15
N SER A 22 -2.02 -6.75 -4.23
CA SER A 22 -0.88 -5.88 -3.93
C SER A 22 0.19 -6.60 -3.10
N TRP A 23 -0.12 -7.75 -2.50
CA TRP A 23 0.86 -8.55 -1.80
C TRP A 23 1.79 -9.22 -2.81
N ALA A 24 3.03 -8.74 -2.86
CA ALA A 24 4.07 -9.29 -3.72
C ALA A 24 4.67 -10.63 -3.23
N SER A 25 3.94 -11.46 -2.47
CA SER A 25 4.42 -12.76 -1.91
C SER A 25 5.81 -12.69 -1.26
N GLY A 26 6.07 -11.62 -0.50
CA GLY A 26 7.33 -11.41 0.22
C GLY A 26 8.48 -10.83 -0.61
N ARG A 27 8.30 -10.59 -1.92
CA ARG A 27 9.36 -10.01 -2.79
C ARG A 27 9.87 -8.65 -2.31
N HIS A 28 9.09 -7.91 -1.52
CA HIS A 28 9.46 -6.60 -0.98
C HIS A 28 9.78 -6.62 0.52
N ASP A 29 9.88 -7.80 1.14
CA ASP A 29 10.13 -7.93 2.59
C ASP A 29 11.56 -7.50 2.96
N TRP A 30 12.46 -7.33 1.98
CA TRP A 30 13.76 -6.72 2.21
C TRP A 30 13.64 -5.33 2.86
N THR A 31 12.52 -4.61 2.64
CA THR A 31 12.29 -3.29 3.24
C THR A 31 12.19 -3.33 4.77
N VAL A 32 11.66 -4.40 5.36
CA VAL A 32 11.65 -4.59 6.83
C VAL A 32 13.00 -5.08 7.36
N LYS A 33 13.92 -5.46 6.47
CA LYS A 33 15.31 -5.86 6.78
C LYS A 33 16.31 -4.73 6.65
N LEU A 34 15.86 -3.52 6.27
CA LEU A 34 16.69 -2.33 6.22
C LEU A 34 17.54 -2.10 7.48
N PRO A 35 17.03 -2.32 8.72
CA PRO A 35 17.86 -2.14 9.91
C PRO A 35 19.07 -3.07 9.93
N ASP A 36 18.87 -4.34 9.58
CA ASP A 36 19.92 -5.37 9.55
C ASP A 36 21.01 -4.98 8.55
N PHE A 37 20.61 -4.60 7.32
CA PHE A 37 21.55 -4.16 6.28
C PHE A 37 22.36 -2.92 6.66
N LEU A 38 21.76 -1.96 7.36
CA LEU A 38 22.46 -0.76 7.80
C LEU A 38 23.46 -1.07 8.92
N GLN A 39 23.10 -1.96 9.86
CA GLN A 39 24.02 -2.40 10.89
C GLN A 39 25.23 -3.15 10.29
N GLU A 40 25.00 -4.06 9.34
CA GLU A 40 26.06 -4.77 8.62
C GLU A 40 27.00 -3.82 7.86
N ALA A 41 26.46 -2.71 7.34
CA ALA A 41 27.23 -1.67 6.66
C ALA A 41 27.98 -0.70 7.62
N GLY A 42 27.95 -0.97 8.93
CA GLY A 42 28.67 -0.19 9.96
C GLY A 42 27.93 1.06 10.44
N PHE A 43 26.64 1.21 10.13
CA PHE A 43 25.84 2.29 10.70
C PHE A 43 25.47 1.99 12.15
N GLN A 44 25.36 3.05 12.94
CA GLN A 44 24.98 3.02 14.35
C GLN A 44 23.62 3.70 14.56
N ASP A 45 23.05 3.52 15.76
CA ASP A 45 21.78 4.12 16.17
C ASP A 45 20.61 3.84 15.21
N VAL A 46 20.61 2.65 14.61
CA VAL A 46 19.63 2.26 13.60
C VAL A 46 18.23 2.14 14.22
N LYS A 47 17.28 2.90 13.70
CA LYS A 47 15.89 2.94 14.16
C LYS A 47 14.95 2.81 12.97
N MET A 48 14.04 1.86 13.05
CA MET A 48 12.94 1.71 12.10
C MET A 48 11.64 2.24 12.70
N GLN A 49 10.94 3.06 11.93
CA GLN A 49 9.62 3.57 12.29
C GLN A 49 8.64 3.16 11.20
N HIS A 50 7.48 2.68 11.66
CA HIS A 50 6.35 2.42 10.80
C HIS A 50 5.41 3.61 10.88
N PHE A 51 5.30 4.34 9.77
CA PHE A 51 4.31 5.39 9.63
C PHE A 51 3.07 4.77 9.01
N GLY A 52 2.09 4.51 9.87
CA GLY A 52 0.74 4.18 9.44
C GLY A 52 0.00 5.42 8.95
N ASP A 53 -1.10 5.19 8.26
CA ASP A 53 -1.97 6.29 7.85
C ASP A 53 -2.80 6.73 9.07
N GLU A 54 -2.44 7.87 9.67
CA GLU A 54 -3.26 8.56 10.68
C GLU A 54 -4.72 8.64 10.18
N ASP A 55 -5.70 8.55 11.08
CA ASP A 55 -7.13 8.52 10.74
C ASP A 55 -7.53 9.62 9.74
N ARG A 56 -6.99 10.83 9.93
CA ARG A 56 -7.26 12.00 9.07
C ARG A 56 -6.70 11.89 7.65
N LEU A 57 -5.70 11.04 7.42
CA LEU A 57 -5.02 10.85 6.13
C LEU A 57 -5.36 9.51 5.46
N THR A 58 -5.91 8.56 6.22
CA THR A 58 -6.22 7.21 5.74
C THR A 58 -7.00 7.21 4.42
N ARG A 59 -8.06 8.01 4.32
CA ARG A 59 -8.87 8.10 3.09
C ARG A 59 -8.07 8.68 1.92
N ALA A 60 -7.34 9.77 2.14
CA ALA A 60 -6.57 10.44 1.09
C ALA A 60 -5.49 9.50 0.51
N PHE A 61 -4.80 8.73 1.35
CA PHE A 61 -3.81 7.77 0.88
C PHE A 61 -4.42 6.56 0.18
N ASN A 62 -5.59 6.10 0.62
CA ASN A 62 -6.36 5.09 -0.11
C ASN A 62 -6.75 5.59 -1.51
N GLU A 63 -7.32 6.78 -1.63
CA GLU A 63 -7.71 7.36 -2.92
C GLU A 63 -6.49 7.57 -3.84
N GLN A 64 -5.35 8.00 -3.29
CA GLN A 64 -4.10 8.06 -4.05
C GLN A 64 -3.69 6.69 -4.60
N HIS A 65 -3.85 5.62 -3.82
CA HIS A 65 -3.56 4.26 -4.28
C HIS A 65 -4.49 3.81 -5.41
N LEU A 66 -5.79 4.09 -5.28
CA LEU A 66 -6.78 3.79 -6.32
C LEU A 66 -6.46 4.53 -7.64
N LEU A 67 -6.01 5.78 -7.57
CA LEU A 67 -5.56 6.53 -8.75
C LEU A 67 -4.34 5.90 -9.43
N ILE A 68 -3.38 5.39 -8.66
CA ILE A 68 -2.23 4.66 -9.22
C ILE A 68 -2.70 3.39 -9.93
N MET A 69 -3.67 2.67 -9.35
CA MET A 69 -4.25 1.49 -9.98
C MET A 69 -5.01 1.86 -11.26
N ASP A 70 -5.71 2.99 -11.30
CA ASP A 70 -6.40 3.48 -12.49
C ASP A 70 -5.43 3.80 -13.63
N GLU A 71 -4.27 4.41 -13.32
CA GLU A 71 -3.22 4.67 -14.31
C GLU A 71 -2.55 3.37 -14.82
N PHE A 72 -2.33 2.39 -13.94
CA PHE A 72 -1.90 1.06 -14.35
C PHE A 72 -2.93 0.41 -15.27
N THR A 73 -4.22 0.54 -14.95
CA THR A 73 -5.33 -0.01 -15.72
C THR A 73 -5.42 0.62 -17.11
N SER A 74 -5.24 1.94 -17.21
CA SER A 74 -5.13 2.66 -18.47
C SER A 74 -3.98 2.12 -19.34
N SER A 75 -2.88 1.69 -18.73
CA SER A 75 -1.76 1.07 -19.45
C SER A 75 -2.12 -0.31 -20.00
N LEU A 76 -2.94 -1.11 -19.31
CA LEU A 76 -3.44 -2.39 -19.84
C LEU A 76 -4.27 -2.21 -21.11
N VAL A 77 -5.10 -1.17 -21.19
CA VAL A 77 -5.87 -0.83 -22.40
C VAL A 77 -4.93 -0.56 -23.57
N LYS A 78 -3.88 0.25 -23.36
CA LYS A 78 -2.87 0.55 -24.40
C LYS A 78 -2.13 -0.70 -24.88
N MET A 79 -2.00 -1.72 -24.03
CA MET A 79 -1.42 -3.02 -24.38
C MET A 79 -2.42 -4.00 -25.04
N GLY A 80 -3.65 -3.58 -25.32
CA GLY A 80 -4.70 -4.43 -25.89
C GLY A 80 -5.32 -5.43 -24.89
N LYS A 81 -5.01 -5.31 -23.59
CA LYS A 81 -5.52 -6.20 -22.52
C LYS A 81 -6.84 -5.67 -21.96
N VAL A 82 -7.82 -5.44 -22.81
CA VAL A 82 -9.07 -4.75 -22.48
C VAL A 82 -9.88 -5.49 -21.41
N ASP A 83 -10.02 -6.82 -21.51
CA ASP A 83 -10.78 -7.60 -20.51
C ASP A 83 -10.17 -7.53 -19.12
N ALA A 84 -8.83 -7.54 -19.03
CA ALA A 84 -8.13 -7.35 -17.77
C ALA A 84 -8.37 -5.93 -17.24
N ALA A 85 -8.29 -4.91 -18.11
CA ALA A 85 -8.53 -3.53 -17.72
C ALA A 85 -9.95 -3.32 -17.16
N ASN A 86 -10.98 -3.88 -17.81
CA ASN A 86 -12.37 -3.78 -17.35
C ASN A 86 -12.55 -4.35 -15.94
N LYS A 87 -11.94 -5.51 -15.65
CA LYS A 87 -11.97 -6.10 -14.31
C LYS A 87 -11.32 -5.21 -13.25
N PHE A 88 -10.21 -4.54 -13.60
CA PHE A 88 -9.57 -3.60 -12.69
C PHE A 88 -10.42 -2.34 -12.47
N TYR A 89 -11.03 -1.78 -13.52
CA TYR A 89 -11.92 -0.63 -13.37
C TYR A 89 -13.11 -0.94 -12.45
N GLU A 90 -13.76 -2.09 -12.63
CA GLU A 90 -14.85 -2.54 -11.76
C GLU A 90 -14.38 -2.66 -10.31
N LEU A 91 -13.22 -3.28 -10.08
CA LEU A 91 -12.64 -3.44 -8.75
C LEU A 91 -12.30 -2.09 -8.09
N ILE A 92 -11.72 -1.16 -8.85
CA ILE A 92 -11.39 0.20 -8.38
C ILE A 92 -12.66 0.96 -7.99
N GLN A 93 -13.71 0.88 -8.81
CA GLN A 93 -14.99 1.52 -8.51
C GLN A 93 -15.63 0.95 -7.24
N GLN A 94 -15.63 -0.37 -7.07
CA GLN A 94 -16.14 -1.02 -5.86
C GLN A 94 -15.33 -0.62 -4.61
N ALA A 95 -14.00 -0.63 -4.71
CA ALA A 95 -13.13 -0.20 -3.61
C ALA A 95 -13.32 1.28 -3.25
N TYR A 96 -13.61 2.13 -4.24
CA TYR A 96 -13.97 3.53 -3.99
C TYR A 96 -15.29 3.65 -3.21
N GLN A 97 -16.31 2.85 -3.55
CA GLN A 97 -17.58 2.82 -2.80
C GLN A 97 -17.39 2.31 -1.37
N GLU A 98 -16.56 1.28 -1.16
CA GLU A 98 -16.18 0.85 0.18
C GLU A 98 -15.47 1.97 0.95
N SER A 99 -14.66 2.76 0.24
CA SER A 99 -13.95 3.88 0.85
C SER A 99 -14.85 5.04 1.27
N THR A 100 -15.86 5.38 0.45
CA THR A 100 -16.85 6.38 0.83
C THR A 100 -17.73 5.92 2.00
N ALA A 101 -17.89 4.61 2.20
CA ALA A 101 -18.56 4.01 3.36
C ALA A 101 -17.69 3.98 4.64
N GLY A 102 -16.41 4.38 4.57
CA GLY A 102 -15.51 4.49 5.73
C GLY A 102 -14.46 3.39 5.84
N ALA A 103 -14.21 2.64 4.77
CA ALA A 103 -13.07 1.72 4.69
C ALA A 103 -11.87 2.34 3.95
N ALA A 104 -10.70 1.75 4.11
CA ALA A 104 -9.51 2.18 3.40
C ALA A 104 -8.41 1.11 3.42
N LEU A 105 -7.72 0.95 2.29
CA LEU A 105 -6.48 0.19 2.24
C LEU A 105 -5.34 1.02 2.83
N CYS A 106 -4.77 0.55 3.94
CA CYS A 106 -3.63 1.18 4.61
C CYS A 106 -2.33 0.46 4.21
N ILE A 107 -1.40 1.22 3.62
CA ILE A 107 -0.09 0.73 3.20
C ILE A 107 0.97 1.38 4.09
N PRO A 108 1.60 0.62 5.01
CA PRO A 108 2.55 1.20 5.95
C PRO A 108 3.78 1.73 5.19
N ARG A 109 4.23 2.93 5.56
CA ARG A 109 5.50 3.47 5.11
C ARG A 109 6.56 3.14 6.14
N ILE A 110 7.70 2.67 5.67
CA ILE A 110 8.84 2.33 6.53
C ILE A 110 9.87 3.43 6.38
N VAL A 111 10.29 4.00 7.50
CA VAL A 111 11.42 4.92 7.56
C VAL A 111 12.48 4.29 8.43
N CYS A 112 13.69 4.12 7.89
CA CYS A 112 14.84 3.66 8.64
C CYS A 112 15.84 4.81 8.74
N VAL A 113 16.18 5.20 9.96
CA VAL A 113 17.13 6.26 10.26
C VAL A 113 18.34 5.63 10.93
N ALA A 114 19.53 6.00 10.48
CA ALA A 114 20.79 5.53 11.03
C ALA A 114 21.88 6.58 10.89
N ARG A 115 22.95 6.46 11.68
CA ARG A 115 24.10 7.37 11.66
C ARG A 115 25.34 6.61 11.20
N LYS A 116 26.06 7.17 10.23
CA LYS A 116 27.40 6.70 9.87
C LYS A 116 28.42 7.64 10.48
N LEU A 117 29.35 7.10 11.26
CA LEU A 117 30.53 7.87 11.65
C LEU A 117 31.43 7.99 10.41
N LEU A 118 31.86 9.21 10.12
CA LEU A 118 32.91 9.44 9.14
C LEU A 118 34.22 9.41 9.91
N ASP A 119 35.14 8.55 9.47
CA ASP A 119 36.54 8.56 9.92
C ASP A 119 37.25 9.83 9.44
#